data_AF-A0A8S8YAP9-F1
#
_entry.id   AF-A0A8S8YAP9-F1
#
_cell.length_a   1.000
_cell.length_b   1.000
_cell.length_c   1.000
_cell.angle_alpha   90.00
_cell.angle_beta   90.00
_cell.angle_gamma   90.00
#
_symmetry.space_group_name_H-M   'P 1'
#
loop_
_entity.id
_entity.type
_entity.pdbx_description
1 polymer ?
#
loop_
_entity_poly.entity_id
_entity_poly.type
_entity_poly.pdbx_seq_one_letter_code
_entity_poly.pdbx_strand_id
1 'polypeptide(L)'
;MEYTGEEWEEAEWNPACDNDLDQDEQADDVIDFLDTYASRFSTVAWGQGSSADLALPALSSPISEYTVIGVAQQGSGTDATLVSAVSTVLSVPDPEPPRMENLTLVFTPSDPAPGDVVLLTVTDESNQPVEGLSVTLVKDNMTLSSLLSDANGQTSFAIPQGNITIRVSGGLYYPAELTLSVEEEGIDGGLPGDRDGDGVGDTLDAFPDDPQEWDDTDGDGIGDNADSDDDGDGRSDLMELTGIPATDPLWPDTDNDGHCDGPTSVPSICTGGDAFPTDATEWVDTDDDAVGNNRDNDDDGDGALDEQEIDCGTDPLLDTSVPSDVDNDGICDALDDTDDRLTGDDPKACCEAMNAECLACAAGMTVEAYCAESPDTTGCAEDDGPTGEQSESGAALSSTVLIAASATGALLVAIFVAVLVLRGRESEPPIDKAFAAEEAMFNELAASISSNLPSRPPKSATGEMYDGYEGLEYPAGSDQWYYRDPGTGEWTEWR
;
A
#
# COMPACT_ATOMS: atom_id res chain seq x y z
N MET A 1 -100.59 -3.55 4.86
CA MET A 1 -100.36 -2.14 4.48
C MET A 1 -100.23 -1.32 5.77
N GLU A 2 -99.20 -1.45 6.60
CA GLU A 2 -97.78 -1.79 6.36
C GLU A 2 -97.10 -0.81 5.41
N TYR A 3 -96.56 0.26 5.98
CA TYR A 3 -95.12 0.55 6.08
C TYR A 3 -94.99 1.54 7.26
N THR A 4 -94.38 1.22 8.41
CA THR A 4 -92.94 1.04 8.70
C THR A 4 -92.09 2.18 8.10
N GLY A 5 -91.37 3.01 8.87
CA GLY A 5 -91.22 3.06 10.33
C GLY A 5 -89.76 3.00 10.76
N GLU A 6 -88.92 3.85 10.17
CA GLU A 6 -87.49 3.95 10.47
C GLU A 6 -87.30 5.03 11.54
N GLU A 7 -87.16 4.59 12.79
CA GLU A 7 -86.59 5.36 13.88
C GLU A 7 -85.10 4.98 13.99
N TRP A 8 -84.28 5.77 14.69
CA TRP A 8 -82.83 5.59 14.67
C TRP A 8 -82.39 4.37 15.49
N GLU A 9 -81.84 3.35 14.84
CA GLU A 9 -81.02 2.33 15.50
C GLU A 9 -79.55 2.63 15.27
N GLU A 10 -78.80 2.78 16.36
CA GLU A 10 -77.35 2.89 16.36
C GLU A 10 -76.78 1.52 15.98
N ALA A 11 -76.06 1.43 14.86
CA ALA A 11 -75.39 0.18 14.48
C ALA A 11 -74.34 -0.17 15.55
N GLU A 12 -74.60 -1.23 16.31
CA GLU A 12 -73.83 -1.56 17.51
C GLU A 12 -72.34 -1.71 17.20
N TRP A 13 -71.52 -0.92 17.90
CA TRP A 13 -70.07 -1.00 17.87
C TRP A 13 -69.66 -2.29 18.61
N ASN A 14 -69.66 -3.43 17.91
CA ASN A 14 -69.37 -4.74 18.48
C ASN A 14 -67.95 -4.76 19.08
N PRO A 15 -67.77 -4.71 20.41
CA PRO A 15 -66.45 -4.61 21.03
C PRO A 15 -65.91 -6.02 21.30
N ALA A 16 -66.00 -6.88 20.29
CA ALA A 16 -65.44 -8.21 20.28
C ALA A 16 -64.01 -8.14 19.72
N CYS A 17 -63.09 -7.65 20.54
CA CYS A 17 -61.71 -8.13 20.45
C CYS A 17 -61.73 -9.60 20.91
N ASP A 18 -62.03 -10.50 19.97
CA ASP A 18 -61.82 -11.94 20.18
C ASP A 18 -60.30 -12.15 20.12
N ASN A 19 -59.66 -12.24 21.28
CA ASN A 19 -58.20 -12.36 21.42
C ASN A 19 -57.69 -13.78 21.10
N ASP A 20 -58.39 -14.49 20.21
CA ASP A 20 -58.15 -15.87 19.77
C ASP A 20 -57.83 -15.89 18.25
N LEU A 21 -57.05 -14.90 17.79
CA LEU A 21 -56.21 -15.03 16.59
C LEU A 21 -54.76 -15.08 17.06
N ASP A 22 -54.09 -16.21 16.80
CA ASP A 22 -52.75 -16.47 17.33
C ASP A 22 -51.77 -15.39 16.83
N GLN A 23 -50.96 -14.85 17.74
CA GLN A 23 -50.03 -13.76 17.42
C GLN A 23 -48.91 -14.24 16.49
N ASP A 24 -48.58 -15.52 16.58
CA ASP A 24 -47.63 -16.22 15.71
C ASP A 24 -48.12 -16.21 14.24
N GLU A 25 -49.41 -16.46 13.99
CA GLU A 25 -50.00 -16.50 12.64
C GLU A 25 -49.97 -15.11 11.96
N GLN A 26 -50.12 -14.02 12.75
CA GLN A 26 -49.95 -12.65 12.26
C GLN A 26 -48.49 -12.22 12.09
N ALA A 27 -47.55 -12.83 12.82
CA ALA A 27 -46.13 -12.58 12.63
C ALA A 27 -45.63 -13.26 11.34
N ASP A 28 -46.01 -14.53 11.12
CA ASP A 28 -45.71 -15.30 9.92
C ASP A 28 -46.29 -14.63 8.66
N ASP A 29 -47.56 -14.17 8.69
CA ASP A 29 -48.19 -13.42 7.58
C ASP A 29 -47.42 -12.13 7.21
N VAL A 30 -46.81 -11.45 8.18
CA VAL A 30 -46.01 -10.22 7.96
C VAL A 30 -44.63 -10.57 7.42
N ILE A 31 -44.02 -11.67 7.86
CA ILE A 31 -42.72 -12.14 7.37
C ILE A 31 -42.85 -12.63 5.92
N ASP A 32 -43.82 -13.50 5.60
CA ASP A 32 -44.06 -13.98 4.23
C ASP A 32 -44.41 -12.81 3.28
N PHE A 33 -45.15 -11.80 3.75
CA PHE A 33 -45.37 -10.58 2.98
C PHE A 33 -44.07 -9.81 2.71
N LEU A 34 -43.21 -9.64 3.72
CA LEU A 34 -41.94 -8.94 3.58
C LEU A 34 -40.96 -9.69 2.66
N ASP A 35 -40.87 -11.01 2.76
CA ASP A 35 -40.05 -11.83 1.87
C ASP A 35 -40.59 -11.83 0.44
N THR A 36 -41.92 -11.98 0.28
CA THR A 36 -42.64 -11.87 -1.01
C THR A 36 -42.57 -10.47 -1.62
N TYR A 37 -42.19 -9.43 -0.85
CA TYR A 37 -41.96 -8.06 -1.33
C TYR A 37 -40.48 -7.81 -1.63
N ALA A 38 -39.57 -8.16 -0.70
CA ALA A 38 -38.14 -7.94 -0.80
C ALA A 38 -37.47 -8.78 -1.91
N SER A 39 -37.98 -9.99 -2.14
CA SER A 39 -37.62 -10.85 -3.29
C SER A 39 -37.76 -10.20 -4.67
N ARG A 40 -38.52 -9.10 -4.78
CA ARG A 40 -38.75 -8.36 -6.03
C ARG A 40 -37.72 -7.27 -6.27
N PHE A 41 -36.90 -6.95 -5.29
CA PHE A 41 -35.80 -6.02 -5.49
C PHE A 41 -34.68 -6.71 -6.25
N SER A 42 -34.32 -6.16 -7.40
CA SER A 42 -33.11 -6.53 -8.14
C SER A 42 -31.83 -6.15 -7.39
N THR A 43 -31.93 -5.17 -6.50
CA THR A 43 -30.80 -4.39 -5.96
C THR A 43 -31.21 -3.84 -4.60
N VAL A 44 -30.39 -4.00 -3.55
CA VAL A 44 -30.67 -3.44 -2.21
C VAL A 44 -29.43 -2.71 -1.69
N ALA A 45 -29.56 -1.40 -1.45
CA ALA A 45 -28.46 -0.57 -0.99
C ALA A 45 -28.91 0.32 0.19
N TRP A 46 -27.98 0.59 1.11
CA TRP A 46 -28.25 1.31 2.35
C TRP A 46 -27.38 2.57 2.43
N GLY A 47 -27.92 3.62 3.06
CA GLY A 47 -27.18 4.87 3.27
C GLY A 47 -27.75 5.66 4.44
N GLN A 48 -26.88 6.40 5.13
CA GLN A 48 -27.26 7.32 6.20
C GLN A 48 -26.98 8.76 5.78
N GLY A 49 -27.92 9.67 6.05
CA GLY A 49 -27.78 11.08 5.70
C GLY A 49 -28.89 11.93 6.31
N SER A 50 -28.76 13.26 6.16
CA SER A 50 -29.84 14.17 6.53
C SER A 50 -30.97 14.11 5.49
N SER A 51 -32.17 14.58 5.85
CA SER A 51 -33.29 14.71 4.90
C SER A 51 -33.07 15.77 3.79
N ALA A 52 -31.94 16.49 3.81
CA ALA A 52 -31.48 17.37 2.74
C ALA A 52 -30.26 16.82 1.97
N ASP A 53 -29.51 15.87 2.56
CA ASP A 53 -28.18 15.43 2.09
C ASP A 53 -28.13 13.92 1.80
N LEU A 54 -29.28 13.27 1.57
CA LEU A 54 -29.36 11.82 1.28
C LEU A 54 -28.88 11.52 -0.16
N ALA A 55 -27.56 11.41 -0.32
CA ALA A 55 -26.90 11.15 -1.58
C ALA A 55 -27.10 9.69 -2.04
N LEU A 56 -28.21 9.43 -2.75
CA LEU A 56 -28.48 8.16 -3.41
C LEU A 56 -27.78 7.89 -4.78
N PRO A 57 -27.13 8.83 -5.50
CA PRO A 57 -26.88 8.65 -6.95
C PRO A 57 -25.79 7.64 -7.31
N ALA A 58 -24.99 7.14 -6.36
CA ALA A 58 -24.04 6.06 -6.61
C ALA A 58 -24.73 4.68 -6.73
N LEU A 59 -25.84 4.48 -6.01
CA LEU A 59 -26.35 3.16 -5.63
C LEU A 59 -27.37 2.56 -6.62
N SER A 60 -27.74 3.29 -7.67
CA SER A 60 -28.79 2.88 -8.62
C SER A 60 -28.47 3.27 -10.05
N SER A 61 -28.38 2.29 -10.95
CA SER A 61 -28.17 2.50 -12.39
C SER A 61 -29.32 3.34 -13.01
N PRO A 62 -29.05 4.31 -13.91
CA PRO A 62 -30.04 5.24 -14.47
C PRO A 62 -31.04 4.62 -15.45
N ILE A 63 -31.02 3.30 -15.61
CA ILE A 63 -32.00 2.53 -16.40
C ILE A 63 -32.90 1.63 -15.52
N SER A 64 -32.69 1.61 -14.20
CA SER A 64 -33.45 0.81 -13.23
C SER A 64 -34.50 1.65 -12.51
N GLU A 65 -35.70 1.10 -12.30
CA GLU A 65 -36.67 1.64 -11.34
C GLU A 65 -36.18 1.35 -9.91
N TYR A 66 -36.34 2.31 -8.97
CA TYR A 66 -35.95 2.11 -7.58
C TYR A 66 -37.04 2.52 -6.58
N THR A 67 -37.03 1.83 -5.43
CA THR A 67 -37.93 2.09 -4.30
C THR A 67 -37.09 2.59 -3.13
N VAL A 68 -37.32 3.83 -2.68
CA VAL A 68 -36.67 4.39 -1.49
C VAL A 68 -37.54 4.10 -0.28
N ILE A 69 -36.99 3.38 0.69
CA ILE A 69 -37.56 3.21 2.03
C ILE A 69 -36.76 4.09 2.99
N GLY A 70 -37.28 5.28 3.29
CA GLY A 70 -36.66 6.18 4.26
C GLY A 70 -37.12 5.86 5.67
N VAL A 71 -36.19 5.62 6.59
CA VAL A 71 -36.47 5.51 8.03
C VAL A 71 -35.75 6.66 8.75
N ALA A 72 -36.51 7.47 9.49
CA ALA A 72 -36.00 8.63 10.21
C ALA A 72 -36.29 8.53 11.70
N GLN A 73 -35.30 8.85 12.54
CA GLN A 73 -35.51 9.04 13.97
C GLN A 73 -36.08 10.44 14.23
N GLN A 74 -37.27 10.52 14.82
CA GLN A 74 -37.91 11.75 15.24
C GLN A 74 -37.80 11.92 16.76
N GLY A 75 -37.03 12.91 17.21
CA GLY A 75 -36.83 13.21 18.62
C GLY A 75 -35.39 12.96 19.09
N SER A 76 -35.20 12.86 20.41
CA SER A 76 -33.88 12.63 21.03
C SER A 76 -34.03 12.04 22.43
N GLY A 77 -33.16 11.11 22.81
CA GLY A 77 -33.23 10.40 24.09
C GLY A 77 -34.23 9.25 24.08
N THR A 78 -34.76 8.87 25.25
CA THR A 78 -35.72 7.76 25.42
C THR A 78 -37.04 7.94 24.68
N ASP A 79 -37.37 9.19 24.33
CA ASP A 79 -38.66 9.57 23.77
C ASP A 79 -38.59 9.72 22.23
N ALA A 80 -37.50 9.26 21.62
CA ALA A 80 -37.30 9.29 20.17
C ALA A 80 -38.04 8.14 19.47
N THR A 81 -38.80 8.45 18.43
CA THR A 81 -39.61 7.48 17.68
C THR A 81 -39.07 7.27 16.27
N LEU A 82 -39.10 6.04 15.76
CA LEU A 82 -38.83 5.78 14.34
C LEU A 82 -40.08 6.08 13.50
N VAL A 83 -39.88 6.74 12.35
CA VAL A 83 -40.92 7.02 11.35
C VAL A 83 -40.41 6.57 9.99
N SER A 84 -41.17 5.71 9.32
CA SER A 84 -40.86 5.23 7.97
C SER A 84 -41.71 5.92 6.90
N ALA A 85 -41.16 6.05 5.69
CA ALA A 85 -41.86 6.49 4.50
C ALA A 85 -41.32 5.73 3.28
N VAL A 86 -42.23 5.28 2.41
CA VAL A 86 -41.89 4.60 1.15
C VAL A 86 -42.20 5.54 -0.02
N SER A 87 -41.26 5.66 -0.96
CA SER A 87 -41.44 6.44 -2.18
C SER A 87 -40.80 5.71 -3.36
N THR A 88 -41.53 5.56 -4.46
CA THR A 88 -41.02 5.02 -5.72
C THR A 88 -40.69 6.17 -6.67
N VAL A 89 -39.52 6.11 -7.29
CA VAL A 89 -39.03 7.14 -8.21
C VAL A 89 -38.38 6.45 -9.41
N LEU A 90 -38.72 6.91 -10.62
CA LEU A 90 -38.01 6.50 -11.82
C LEU A 90 -36.68 7.27 -11.88
N SER A 91 -35.58 6.57 -12.10
CA SER A 91 -34.29 7.21 -12.34
C SER A 91 -34.35 8.13 -13.57
N VAL A 92 -33.79 9.33 -13.43
CA VAL A 92 -33.64 10.29 -14.53
C VAL A 92 -32.18 10.76 -14.51
N PRO A 93 -31.35 10.36 -15.47
CA PRO A 93 -29.94 10.74 -15.50
C PRO A 93 -29.77 12.24 -15.79
N ASP A 94 -28.88 12.88 -15.05
CA ASP A 94 -28.38 14.23 -15.33
C ASP A 94 -26.87 14.14 -15.61
N PRO A 95 -26.39 14.30 -16.86
CA PRO A 95 -27.13 14.75 -18.05
C PRO A 95 -27.74 13.62 -18.92
N GLU A 96 -28.75 13.96 -19.72
CA GLU A 96 -29.25 13.10 -20.80
C GLU A 96 -28.46 13.24 -22.12
N PRO A 97 -28.21 12.16 -22.88
CA PRO A 97 -28.26 10.76 -22.44
C PRO A 97 -26.94 10.39 -21.70
N PRO A 98 -27.00 9.54 -20.67
CA PRO A 98 -25.79 9.00 -20.05
C PRO A 98 -25.04 8.13 -21.07
N ARG A 99 -23.71 8.09 -20.92
CA ARG A 99 -22.94 6.96 -21.44
C ARG A 99 -23.02 5.85 -20.41
N MET A 100 -23.26 4.64 -20.89
CA MET A 100 -23.36 3.45 -20.05
C MET A 100 -22.19 2.54 -20.36
N GLU A 101 -21.51 2.08 -19.32
CA GLU A 101 -20.33 1.21 -19.41
C GLU A 101 -20.69 -0.21 -18.93
N ASN A 102 -19.90 -1.19 -19.37
CA ASN A 102 -20.06 -2.59 -18.95
C ASN A 102 -19.30 -2.85 -17.65
N LEU A 103 -19.64 -3.95 -16.98
CA LEU A 103 -18.93 -4.45 -15.80
C LEU A 103 -18.35 -5.84 -16.09
N THR A 104 -17.14 -6.08 -15.59
CA THR A 104 -16.51 -7.40 -15.48
C THR A 104 -16.59 -7.84 -14.02
N LEU A 105 -16.85 -9.12 -13.78
CA LEU A 105 -16.97 -9.73 -12.46
C LEU A 105 -15.89 -10.80 -12.31
N VAL A 106 -14.96 -10.62 -11.38
CA VAL A 106 -13.88 -11.58 -11.08
C VAL A 106 -14.08 -12.12 -9.66
N PHE A 107 -13.91 -13.42 -9.48
CA PHE A 107 -14.22 -14.13 -8.24
C PHE A 107 -12.97 -14.85 -7.72
N THR A 108 -12.82 -14.91 -6.40
CA THR A 108 -11.69 -15.61 -5.76
C THR A 108 -12.15 -16.28 -4.45
N PRO A 109 -11.89 -17.58 -4.21
CA PRO A 109 -11.39 -18.56 -5.19
C PRO A 109 -12.42 -18.84 -6.31
N SER A 110 -11.98 -19.48 -7.39
CA SER A 110 -12.81 -19.80 -8.56
C SER A 110 -13.71 -21.04 -8.40
N ASP A 111 -13.40 -21.95 -7.46
CA ASP A 111 -14.29 -23.06 -7.06
C ASP A 111 -14.60 -23.08 -5.55
N PRO A 112 -15.43 -22.14 -5.05
CA PRO A 112 -15.75 -22.01 -3.62
C PRO A 112 -16.83 -23.01 -3.18
N ALA A 113 -16.53 -23.80 -2.16
CA ALA A 113 -17.47 -24.76 -1.58
C ALA A 113 -18.45 -24.11 -0.58
N PRO A 114 -19.56 -24.77 -0.21
CA PRO A 114 -20.55 -24.19 0.72
C PRO A 114 -19.99 -23.81 2.09
N GLY A 115 -19.93 -22.51 2.35
CA GLY A 115 -19.38 -21.90 3.57
C GLY A 115 -18.08 -21.14 3.35
N ASP A 116 -17.42 -21.30 2.21
CA ASP A 116 -16.23 -20.53 1.85
C ASP A 116 -16.56 -19.06 1.59
N VAL A 117 -15.60 -18.18 1.87
CA VAL A 117 -15.72 -16.74 1.65
C VAL A 117 -15.21 -16.41 0.25
N VAL A 118 -16.14 -16.01 -0.60
CA VAL A 118 -15.87 -15.54 -1.96
C VAL A 118 -15.60 -14.06 -1.91
N LEU A 119 -14.46 -13.64 -2.45
CA LEU A 119 -14.18 -12.26 -2.85
C LEU A 119 -14.73 -12.05 -4.27
N LEU A 120 -15.57 -11.04 -4.46
CA LEU A 120 -15.96 -10.53 -5.77
C LEU A 120 -15.25 -9.18 -5.99
N THR A 121 -14.47 -9.09 -7.06
CA THR A 121 -13.94 -7.83 -7.59
C THR A 121 -14.78 -7.41 -8.80
N VAL A 122 -15.19 -6.14 -8.82
CA VAL A 122 -16.00 -5.55 -9.91
C VAL A 122 -15.20 -4.45 -10.60
N THR A 123 -14.97 -4.62 -11.91
CA THR A 123 -14.23 -3.67 -12.74
C THR A 123 -15.04 -3.16 -13.94
N ASP A 124 -14.63 -2.03 -14.51
CA ASP A 124 -15.21 -1.43 -15.72
C ASP A 124 -14.62 -2.02 -17.03
N GLU A 125 -15.02 -1.48 -18.18
CA GLU A 125 -14.50 -1.88 -19.50
C GLU A 125 -13.02 -1.48 -19.78
N SER A 126 -12.35 -0.86 -18.80
CA SER A 126 -10.91 -0.54 -18.78
C SER A 126 -10.18 -1.25 -17.64
N ASN A 127 -10.77 -2.33 -17.09
CA ASN A 127 -10.31 -3.11 -15.93
C ASN A 127 -10.06 -2.26 -14.66
N GLN A 128 -10.67 -1.07 -14.53
CA GLN A 128 -10.54 -0.25 -13.32
C GLN A 128 -11.58 -0.66 -12.27
N PRO A 129 -11.21 -0.71 -10.97
CA PRO A 129 -12.14 -1.08 -9.90
C PRO A 129 -13.27 -0.05 -9.72
N VAL A 130 -14.49 -0.51 -9.42
CA VAL A 130 -15.68 0.35 -9.32
C VAL A 130 -16.30 0.32 -7.91
N GLU A 131 -16.10 1.41 -7.15
CA GLU A 131 -16.66 1.61 -5.80
C GLU A 131 -18.18 1.85 -5.80
N GLY A 132 -18.86 1.42 -4.73
CA GLY A 132 -20.23 1.80 -4.39
C GLY A 132 -21.32 1.07 -5.16
N LEU A 133 -20.99 0.02 -5.91
CA LEU A 133 -21.97 -0.82 -6.60
C LEU A 133 -22.66 -1.77 -5.60
N SER A 134 -23.99 -1.84 -5.67
CA SER A 134 -24.80 -2.80 -4.94
C SER A 134 -24.56 -4.20 -5.48
N VAL A 135 -24.03 -5.09 -4.63
CA VAL A 135 -23.87 -6.53 -4.89
C VAL A 135 -24.89 -7.29 -4.03
N THR A 136 -25.92 -7.82 -4.67
CA THR A 136 -27.04 -8.52 -4.02
C THR A 136 -26.97 -10.01 -4.28
N LEU A 137 -26.96 -10.82 -3.21
CA LEU A 137 -27.03 -12.29 -3.27
C LEU A 137 -28.48 -12.76 -3.10
N VAL A 138 -28.97 -13.53 -4.06
CA VAL A 138 -30.33 -14.09 -4.06
C VAL A 138 -30.26 -15.62 -4.15
N LYS A 139 -30.94 -16.33 -3.25
CA LYS A 139 -31.09 -17.79 -3.26
C LYS A 139 -32.55 -18.14 -3.08
N ASP A 140 -33.06 -19.12 -3.84
CA ASP A 140 -34.45 -19.58 -3.75
C ASP A 140 -35.48 -18.41 -3.82
N ASN A 141 -35.14 -17.39 -4.61
CA ASN A 141 -35.87 -16.12 -4.76
C ASN A 141 -35.85 -15.19 -3.52
N MET A 142 -35.14 -15.51 -2.44
CA MET A 142 -34.93 -14.65 -1.26
C MET A 142 -33.58 -13.91 -1.34
N THR A 143 -33.52 -12.65 -0.92
CA THR A 143 -32.22 -11.94 -0.77
C THR A 143 -31.54 -12.38 0.51
N LEU A 144 -30.36 -13.00 0.41
CA LEU A 144 -29.57 -13.45 1.56
C LEU A 144 -28.69 -12.35 2.14
N SER A 145 -28.12 -11.52 1.28
CA SER A 145 -27.24 -10.41 1.63
C SER A 145 -27.28 -9.36 0.52
N SER A 146 -26.97 -8.12 0.87
CA SER A 146 -26.67 -7.09 -0.12
C SER A 146 -25.63 -6.13 0.43
N LEU A 147 -24.51 -6.04 -0.28
CA LEU A 147 -23.30 -5.34 0.12
C LEU A 147 -22.99 -4.23 -0.91
N LEU A 148 -22.00 -3.40 -0.60
CA LEU A 148 -21.44 -2.45 -1.56
C LEU A 148 -20.00 -2.86 -1.89
N SER A 149 -19.57 -2.62 -3.13
CA SER A 149 -18.14 -2.65 -3.48
C SER A 149 -17.40 -1.49 -2.80
N ASP A 150 -16.19 -1.75 -2.33
CA ASP A 150 -15.30 -0.76 -1.72
C ASP A 150 -14.45 0.01 -2.77
N ALA A 151 -13.48 0.79 -2.31
CA ALA A 151 -12.57 1.56 -3.16
C ALA A 151 -11.72 0.70 -4.13
N ASN A 152 -11.57 -0.61 -3.87
CA ASN A 152 -10.90 -1.57 -4.73
C ASN A 152 -11.89 -2.32 -5.64
N GLY A 153 -13.17 -1.88 -5.69
CA GLY A 153 -14.23 -2.58 -6.41
C GLY A 153 -14.63 -3.90 -5.74
N GLN A 154 -14.20 -4.14 -4.49
CA GLN A 154 -14.24 -5.44 -3.85
C GLN A 154 -15.38 -5.56 -2.83
N THR A 155 -15.93 -6.77 -2.71
CA THR A 155 -16.82 -7.17 -1.63
C THR A 155 -16.70 -8.66 -1.38
N SER A 156 -16.92 -9.13 -0.14
CA SER A 156 -16.82 -10.56 0.18
C SER A 156 -18.05 -11.10 0.91
N PHE A 157 -18.38 -12.37 0.65
CA PHE A 157 -19.55 -13.04 1.19
C PHE A 157 -19.31 -14.55 1.32
N ALA A 158 -19.93 -15.19 2.31
CA ALA A 158 -19.94 -16.66 2.39
C ALA A 158 -20.92 -17.24 1.36
N ILE A 159 -20.47 -18.18 0.52
CA ILE A 159 -21.33 -18.79 -0.49
C ILE A 159 -22.15 -19.96 0.11
N PRO A 160 -23.48 -20.02 -0.08
CA PRO A 160 -24.28 -21.16 0.36
C PRO A 160 -24.52 -22.16 -0.78
N GLN A 161 -24.67 -23.44 -0.44
CA GLN A 161 -25.09 -24.50 -1.36
C GLN A 161 -26.43 -24.16 -2.06
N GLY A 162 -26.58 -24.50 -3.33
CA GLY A 162 -27.79 -24.34 -4.14
C GLY A 162 -27.63 -23.35 -5.30
N ASN A 163 -28.76 -22.96 -5.89
CA ASN A 163 -28.76 -22.02 -7.02
C ASN A 163 -28.68 -20.58 -6.50
N ILE A 164 -27.51 -19.96 -6.62
CA ILE A 164 -27.22 -18.60 -6.15
C ILE A 164 -27.23 -17.65 -7.33
N THR A 165 -28.02 -16.57 -7.26
CA THR A 165 -28.01 -15.49 -8.26
C THR A 165 -27.37 -14.25 -7.65
N ILE A 166 -26.29 -13.78 -8.25
CA ILE A 166 -25.54 -12.60 -7.86
C ILE A 166 -25.92 -11.47 -8.82
N ARG A 167 -26.35 -10.33 -8.28
CA ARG A 167 -26.72 -9.13 -9.04
C ARG A 167 -25.80 -7.98 -8.66
N VAL A 168 -25.23 -7.30 -9.66
CA VAL A 168 -24.30 -6.18 -9.47
C VAL A 168 -24.82 -4.96 -10.23
N SER A 169 -24.87 -3.79 -9.58
CA SER A 169 -25.49 -2.60 -10.15
C SER A 169 -25.11 -1.30 -9.45
N GLY A 170 -25.17 -0.18 -10.17
CA GLY A 170 -24.94 1.16 -9.62
C GLY A 170 -24.39 2.09 -10.69
N GLY A 171 -23.99 3.29 -10.28
CA GLY A 171 -23.30 4.29 -11.11
C GLY A 171 -23.96 4.51 -12.48
N LEU A 172 -23.13 4.62 -13.52
CA LEU A 172 -23.55 4.67 -14.92
C LEU A 172 -23.32 3.32 -15.63
N TYR A 173 -23.51 2.21 -14.92
CA TYR A 173 -23.17 0.88 -15.43
C TYR A 173 -24.42 0.06 -15.78
N TYR A 174 -24.28 -0.80 -16.79
CA TYR A 174 -25.27 -1.83 -17.05
C TYR A 174 -25.29 -2.84 -15.89
N PRO A 175 -26.47 -3.23 -15.37
CA PRO A 175 -26.54 -4.21 -14.30
C PRO A 175 -26.12 -5.58 -14.80
N ALA A 176 -25.26 -6.27 -14.05
CA ALA A 176 -24.83 -7.63 -14.32
C ALA A 176 -25.62 -8.62 -13.43
N GLU A 177 -25.97 -9.78 -13.97
CA GLU A 177 -26.64 -10.86 -13.24
C GLU A 177 -26.03 -12.20 -13.65
N LEU A 178 -25.56 -12.97 -12.66
CA LEU A 178 -24.95 -14.28 -12.83
C LEU A 178 -25.67 -15.29 -11.93
N THR A 179 -25.88 -16.52 -12.41
CA THR A 179 -26.41 -17.63 -11.60
C THR A 179 -25.39 -18.76 -11.53
N LEU A 180 -25.09 -19.19 -10.30
CA LEU A 180 -24.15 -20.24 -9.93
C LEU A 180 -24.91 -21.46 -9.39
N SER A 181 -24.40 -22.67 -9.68
CA SER A 181 -24.93 -23.94 -9.19
C SER A 181 -23.97 -24.53 -8.16
N VAL A 182 -24.15 -24.22 -6.88
CA VAL A 182 -23.20 -24.60 -5.82
C VAL A 182 -23.61 -25.96 -5.25
N GLU A 183 -22.82 -27.02 -5.47
CA GLU A 183 -23.03 -28.37 -4.92
C GLU A 183 -22.26 -28.55 -3.59
N GLU A 184 -22.05 -29.80 -3.12
CA GLU A 184 -21.36 -30.07 -1.83
C GLU A 184 -19.83 -30.03 -1.95
N GLU A 185 -19.28 -30.26 -3.16
CA GLU A 185 -17.83 -30.32 -3.42
C GLU A 185 -17.26 -29.06 -4.08
N GLY A 186 -18.11 -28.15 -4.58
CA GLY A 186 -17.73 -26.96 -5.37
C GLY A 186 -18.92 -26.42 -6.19
N ILE A 187 -18.65 -25.65 -7.25
CA ILE A 187 -19.61 -25.16 -8.24
C ILE A 187 -19.65 -26.10 -9.46
N ASP A 188 -20.83 -26.62 -9.80
CA ASP A 188 -21.02 -27.51 -10.96
C ASP A 188 -20.71 -26.77 -12.27
N GLY A 189 -19.50 -27.00 -12.78
CA GLY A 189 -18.97 -26.41 -14.01
C GLY A 189 -17.95 -25.28 -13.83
N GLY A 190 -17.48 -25.00 -12.60
CA GLY A 190 -16.54 -23.92 -12.30
C GLY A 190 -17.17 -22.52 -12.35
N LEU A 191 -16.40 -21.47 -12.00
CA LEU A 191 -16.82 -20.09 -12.20
C LEU A 191 -16.66 -19.66 -13.68
N PRO A 192 -17.58 -18.87 -14.25
CA PRO A 192 -17.48 -18.49 -15.66
C PRO A 192 -16.35 -17.48 -15.87
N GLY A 193 -15.31 -17.89 -16.59
CA GLY A 193 -14.09 -17.12 -16.76
C GLY A 193 -12.95 -17.55 -15.84
N ASP A 194 -13.03 -18.76 -15.28
CA ASP A 194 -11.91 -19.69 -15.11
C ASP A 194 -12.20 -20.86 -16.08
N ARG A 195 -11.18 -21.41 -16.76
CA ARG A 195 -11.33 -22.38 -17.85
C ARG A 195 -10.82 -23.78 -17.52
N ASP A 196 -9.80 -23.90 -16.69
CA ASP A 196 -9.16 -25.16 -16.33
C ASP A 196 -9.29 -25.52 -14.84
N GLY A 197 -9.64 -24.55 -13.99
CA GLY A 197 -10.13 -24.75 -12.62
C GLY A 197 -9.06 -24.62 -11.54
N ASP A 198 -8.05 -23.77 -11.72
CA ASP A 198 -6.89 -23.67 -10.82
C ASP A 198 -7.16 -22.82 -9.56
N GLY A 199 -7.88 -21.71 -9.70
CA GLY A 199 -8.12 -20.71 -8.66
C GLY A 199 -8.19 -19.26 -9.17
N VAL A 200 -7.56 -19.00 -10.32
CA VAL A 200 -7.44 -17.71 -11.02
C VAL A 200 -8.42 -17.69 -12.22
N GLY A 201 -8.65 -16.53 -12.84
CA GLY A 201 -9.58 -16.41 -13.96
C GLY A 201 -8.90 -15.91 -15.24
N ASP A 202 -9.42 -16.34 -16.41
CA ASP A 202 -9.02 -16.10 -17.82
C ASP A 202 -8.54 -14.67 -18.19
N THR A 203 -8.73 -13.68 -17.31
CA THR A 203 -8.45 -12.25 -17.52
C THR A 203 -7.36 -11.68 -16.61
N LEU A 204 -6.89 -12.47 -15.64
CA LEU A 204 -5.78 -12.17 -14.73
C LEU A 204 -4.68 -13.23 -14.85
N ASP A 205 -5.07 -14.47 -15.11
CA ASP A 205 -4.24 -15.64 -15.41
C ASP A 205 -3.48 -15.48 -16.74
N ALA A 206 -2.18 -15.77 -16.72
CA ALA A 206 -1.29 -15.77 -17.88
C ALA A 206 -1.41 -17.02 -18.78
N PHE A 207 -1.83 -18.16 -18.22
CA PHE A 207 -1.96 -19.45 -18.90
C PHE A 207 -3.36 -20.11 -18.82
N PRO A 208 -4.46 -19.50 -19.34
CA PRO A 208 -5.84 -20.02 -19.21
C PRO A 208 -6.20 -21.30 -19.98
N ASP A 209 -5.30 -22.27 -20.08
CA ASP A 209 -5.52 -23.65 -20.52
C ASP A 209 -4.61 -24.69 -19.78
N ASP A 210 -3.80 -24.33 -18.76
CA ASP A 210 -2.97 -25.26 -17.95
C ASP A 210 -3.03 -24.93 -16.43
N PRO A 211 -3.77 -25.71 -15.61
CA PRO A 211 -4.10 -25.40 -14.20
C PRO A 211 -2.96 -25.73 -13.22
N GLN A 212 -1.76 -25.30 -13.56
CA GLN A 212 -0.53 -25.41 -12.79
C GLN A 212 0.33 -24.14 -12.92
N GLU A 213 0.03 -23.25 -13.87
CA GLU A 213 0.72 -21.99 -14.13
C GLU A 213 -0.33 -20.88 -14.19
N TRP A 214 -0.06 -19.70 -13.63
CA TRP A 214 -1.02 -18.59 -13.59
C TRP A 214 -0.35 -17.21 -13.61
N ASP A 215 0.88 -17.09 -13.10
CA ASP A 215 1.78 -15.93 -13.23
C ASP A 215 2.87 -16.21 -14.31
N ASP A 216 3.38 -15.16 -14.94
CA ASP A 216 4.40 -15.10 -16.03
C ASP A 216 5.24 -13.83 -15.76
N THR A 217 6.14 -13.90 -14.78
CA THR A 217 6.70 -12.69 -14.12
C THR A 217 7.66 -11.88 -15.01
N ASP A 218 8.54 -12.51 -15.80
CA ASP A 218 9.40 -11.81 -16.78
C ASP A 218 8.71 -11.55 -18.15
N GLY A 219 7.73 -12.39 -18.53
CA GLY A 219 7.00 -12.32 -19.79
C GLY A 219 7.60 -13.11 -20.97
N ASP A 220 8.46 -14.11 -20.73
CA ASP A 220 8.91 -15.10 -21.73
C ASP A 220 7.73 -15.90 -22.32
N GLY A 221 6.76 -16.25 -21.47
CA GLY A 221 5.68 -17.18 -21.77
C GLY A 221 5.94 -18.62 -21.31
N ILE A 222 6.75 -18.78 -20.27
CA ILE A 222 6.80 -19.94 -19.36
C ILE A 222 6.29 -19.42 -18.00
N GLY A 223 5.54 -20.23 -17.26
CA GLY A 223 4.99 -19.82 -15.96
C GLY A 223 5.91 -20.11 -14.78
N ASP A 224 5.76 -19.32 -13.73
CA ASP A 224 6.62 -19.29 -12.53
C ASP A 224 6.70 -20.63 -11.75
N ASN A 225 5.85 -21.65 -12.00
CA ASN A 225 6.02 -22.99 -11.41
C ASN A 225 6.83 -23.95 -12.31
N ALA A 226 7.11 -23.55 -13.56
CA ALA A 226 7.81 -24.32 -14.58
C ALA A 226 9.12 -23.71 -15.09
N ASP A 227 9.34 -22.40 -14.91
CA ASP A 227 10.65 -21.80 -15.15
C ASP A 227 11.63 -22.02 -13.97
N SER A 228 12.70 -21.26 -13.96
CA SER A 228 13.83 -21.36 -13.04
C SER A 228 14.71 -20.09 -13.02
N ASP A 229 14.11 -18.94 -13.35
CA ASP A 229 14.71 -17.62 -13.63
C ASP A 229 13.55 -16.60 -13.71
N ASP A 230 12.61 -16.65 -12.75
CA ASP A 230 11.22 -16.16 -12.89
C ASP A 230 11.10 -14.65 -13.18
N ASP A 231 12.11 -13.84 -12.86
CA ASP A 231 12.19 -12.41 -13.17
C ASP A 231 13.07 -12.03 -14.38
N GLY A 232 13.75 -13.01 -14.98
CA GLY A 232 14.55 -12.87 -16.20
C GLY A 232 15.91 -12.19 -16.02
N ASP A 233 16.44 -12.04 -14.79
CA ASP A 233 17.75 -11.43 -14.55
C ASP A 233 18.95 -12.34 -14.92
N GLY A 234 18.73 -13.63 -15.18
CA GLY A 234 19.76 -14.59 -15.56
C GLY A 234 20.49 -15.25 -14.38
N ARG A 235 19.96 -15.13 -13.16
CA ARG A 235 20.24 -16.00 -12.03
C ARG A 235 19.35 -17.24 -12.13
N SER A 236 18.66 -17.57 -11.05
CA SER A 236 17.74 -18.69 -10.88
C SER A 236 17.30 -18.69 -9.42
N ASP A 237 16.01 -18.91 -9.19
CA ASP A 237 15.36 -18.98 -7.88
C ASP A 237 16.17 -19.83 -6.87
N LEU A 238 16.73 -20.96 -7.30
CA LEU A 238 17.59 -21.81 -6.48
C LEU A 238 18.93 -21.15 -6.10
N MET A 239 19.57 -20.40 -7.01
CA MET A 239 20.81 -19.67 -6.74
C MET A 239 20.57 -18.49 -5.79
N GLU A 240 19.46 -17.80 -5.94
CA GLU A 240 19.11 -16.60 -5.19
C GLU A 240 18.64 -16.94 -3.77
N LEU A 241 17.67 -17.87 -3.66
CA LEU A 241 17.18 -18.40 -2.38
C LEU A 241 18.27 -19.11 -1.57
N THR A 242 19.36 -19.55 -2.21
CA THR A 242 20.54 -20.12 -1.52
C THR A 242 21.78 -19.22 -1.55
N GLY A 243 21.64 -17.99 -2.02
CA GLY A 243 22.68 -16.98 -2.13
C GLY A 243 23.16 -16.45 -0.78
N ILE A 244 24.32 -15.78 -0.80
CA ILE A 244 24.80 -14.94 0.30
C ILE A 244 25.45 -13.68 -0.32
N PRO A 245 24.75 -12.53 -0.39
CA PRO A 245 23.36 -12.32 0.03
C PRO A 245 22.35 -13.17 -0.75
N ALA A 246 21.18 -13.39 -0.16
CA ALA A 246 20.04 -13.96 -0.85
C ALA A 246 19.20 -12.83 -1.45
N THR A 247 18.62 -13.09 -2.61
CA THR A 247 17.87 -12.15 -3.47
C THR A 247 16.46 -12.70 -3.71
N ASP A 248 15.55 -11.91 -4.30
CA ASP A 248 14.11 -12.21 -4.39
C ASP A 248 13.70 -12.64 -5.82
N PRO A 249 13.44 -13.93 -6.12
CA PRO A 249 13.34 -14.45 -7.49
C PRO A 249 12.20 -13.92 -8.38
N LEU A 250 11.32 -13.09 -7.81
CA LEU A 250 10.23 -12.41 -8.53
C LEU A 250 10.52 -10.91 -8.73
N TRP A 251 11.75 -10.45 -8.46
CA TRP A 251 12.12 -9.05 -8.49
C TRP A 251 13.65 -8.82 -8.69
N PRO A 252 14.08 -8.36 -9.88
CA PRO A 252 15.46 -8.50 -10.36
C PRO A 252 16.43 -7.41 -9.85
N ASP A 253 16.09 -6.70 -8.78
CA ASP A 253 16.75 -5.48 -8.27
C ASP A 253 16.47 -5.36 -6.76
N THR A 254 16.98 -6.30 -5.96
CA THR A 254 16.52 -6.59 -4.59
C THR A 254 16.51 -5.37 -3.65
N ASP A 255 17.39 -4.39 -3.87
CA ASP A 255 17.46 -3.16 -3.05
C ASP A 255 17.05 -1.85 -3.76
N ASN A 256 16.71 -1.91 -5.05
CA ASN A 256 16.10 -0.84 -5.86
C ASN A 256 17.06 0.33 -6.16
N ASP A 257 18.33 0.02 -6.44
CA ASP A 257 19.36 0.97 -6.89
C ASP A 257 19.30 1.22 -8.42
N GLY A 258 18.87 0.23 -9.21
CA GLY A 258 18.79 0.29 -10.67
C GLY A 258 19.80 -0.59 -11.42
N HIS A 259 20.65 -1.33 -10.70
CA HIS A 259 21.44 -2.46 -11.18
C HIS A 259 20.72 -3.78 -10.90
N CYS A 260 20.87 -4.78 -11.77
CA CYS A 260 20.14 -6.05 -11.60
C CYS A 260 20.92 -6.99 -10.69
N ASP A 261 20.26 -7.83 -9.90
CA ASP A 261 20.98 -8.79 -9.07
C ASP A 261 21.84 -9.71 -9.96
N GLY A 262 21.29 -10.16 -11.09
CA GLY A 262 21.89 -11.00 -12.11
C GLY A 262 22.50 -10.28 -13.32
N PRO A 263 23.12 -11.04 -14.24
CA PRO A 263 23.88 -10.48 -15.37
C PRO A 263 23.03 -9.94 -16.53
N THR A 264 21.71 -10.13 -16.52
CA THR A 264 20.78 -9.76 -17.60
C THR A 264 19.97 -8.54 -17.20
N SER A 265 19.88 -7.56 -18.10
CA SER A 265 19.21 -6.29 -17.81
C SER A 265 17.71 -6.34 -18.09
N VAL A 266 16.89 -6.40 -17.04
CA VAL A 266 15.42 -6.49 -17.15
C VAL A 266 14.80 -5.14 -17.55
N PRO A 267 14.22 -5.00 -18.76
CA PRO A 267 13.95 -3.69 -19.36
C PRO A 267 12.93 -2.82 -18.60
N SER A 268 13.40 -1.66 -18.12
CA SER A 268 12.66 -0.66 -17.32
C SER A 268 12.60 -0.91 -15.83
N ILE A 269 13.21 -2.00 -15.34
CA ILE A 269 13.52 -2.19 -13.92
C ILE A 269 14.99 -1.76 -13.73
N CYS A 270 15.93 -2.61 -14.14
CA CYS A 270 17.35 -2.50 -13.80
C CYS A 270 18.28 -2.63 -15.02
N THR A 271 19.59 -2.34 -14.85
CA THR A 271 20.58 -2.37 -15.94
C THR A 271 21.99 -2.81 -15.51
N GLY A 272 22.68 -3.58 -16.34
CA GLY A 272 23.90 -4.28 -15.92
C GLY A 272 23.57 -5.43 -14.96
N GLY A 273 24.59 -5.87 -14.22
CA GLY A 273 24.44 -6.79 -13.10
C GLY A 273 25.29 -6.32 -11.93
N ASP A 274 24.86 -6.64 -10.71
CA ASP A 274 25.33 -6.07 -9.46
C ASP A 274 26.28 -7.00 -8.69
N ALA A 275 27.35 -6.42 -8.13
CA ALA A 275 28.29 -7.07 -7.22
C ALA A 275 27.77 -7.18 -5.77
N PHE A 276 26.91 -6.26 -5.30
CA PHE A 276 26.35 -6.23 -3.95
C PHE A 276 24.80 -6.09 -3.89
N PRO A 277 24.00 -7.07 -4.39
CA PRO A 277 22.51 -7.04 -4.50
C PRO A 277 21.64 -6.84 -3.24
N THR A 278 22.17 -6.28 -2.17
CA THR A 278 21.45 -5.93 -0.94
C THR A 278 22.03 -4.68 -0.24
N ASP A 279 22.93 -3.93 -0.89
CA ASP A 279 23.44 -2.64 -0.45
C ASP A 279 23.43 -1.62 -1.60
N ALA A 280 22.28 -0.97 -1.81
CA ALA A 280 21.98 0.14 -2.74
C ALA A 280 22.89 1.40 -2.62
N THR A 281 24.08 1.26 -2.08
CA THR A 281 25.18 2.23 -2.12
C THR A 281 26.44 1.69 -2.80
N GLU A 282 26.48 0.41 -3.21
CA GLU A 282 27.60 -0.25 -3.89
C GLU A 282 27.08 -1.17 -5.01
N TRP A 283 27.53 -0.98 -6.26
CA TRP A 283 27.08 -1.82 -7.38
C TRP A 283 28.21 -2.29 -8.33
N VAL A 284 29.45 -1.88 -8.06
CA VAL A 284 30.65 -2.35 -8.75
C VAL A 284 31.66 -2.81 -7.71
N ASP A 285 32.26 -3.97 -7.97
CA ASP A 285 33.50 -4.47 -7.39
C ASP A 285 34.47 -4.61 -8.59
N THR A 286 35.61 -3.94 -8.55
CA THR A 286 36.49 -3.79 -9.73
C THR A 286 37.73 -4.69 -9.66
N ASP A 287 38.17 -5.14 -8.47
CA ASP A 287 39.29 -6.06 -8.28
C ASP A 287 38.91 -7.46 -7.73
N ASP A 288 37.63 -7.68 -7.40
CA ASP A 288 37.05 -8.86 -6.72
C ASP A 288 37.42 -8.98 -5.20
N ASP A 289 37.68 -7.88 -4.47
CA ASP A 289 37.94 -7.87 -3.00
C ASP A 289 36.70 -8.20 -2.14
N ALA A 290 35.50 -7.87 -2.61
CA ALA A 290 34.24 -7.73 -1.86
C ALA A 290 34.10 -6.46 -1.00
N VAL A 291 34.67 -5.34 -1.47
CA VAL A 291 34.29 -3.96 -1.10
C VAL A 291 33.96 -3.20 -2.39
N GLY A 292 32.84 -2.46 -2.38
CA GLY A 292 32.39 -1.74 -3.57
C GLY A 292 33.10 -0.39 -3.78
N ASN A 293 33.17 0.04 -5.04
CA ASN A 293 33.87 1.23 -5.50
C ASN A 293 33.42 2.57 -4.85
N ASN A 294 32.27 2.67 -4.17
CA ASN A 294 31.89 3.90 -3.44
C ASN A 294 32.42 3.92 -1.99
N ARG A 295 32.99 2.80 -1.52
CA ARG A 295 33.53 2.61 -0.17
C ARG A 295 34.99 2.16 -0.12
N ASP A 296 35.52 1.58 -1.19
CA ASP A 296 36.98 1.41 -1.30
C ASP A 296 37.69 2.76 -1.55
N ASN A 297 39.01 2.69 -1.67
CA ASN A 297 39.92 3.81 -1.91
C ASN A 297 41.20 3.35 -2.65
N ASP A 298 41.16 2.19 -3.30
CA ASP A 298 42.23 1.50 -4.05
C ASP A 298 41.51 0.65 -5.13
N ASP A 299 40.59 1.29 -5.88
CA ASP A 299 39.48 0.69 -6.64
C ASP A 299 39.86 -0.48 -7.58
N ASP A 300 41.10 -0.56 -8.09
CA ASP A 300 41.57 -1.65 -8.96
C ASP A 300 42.63 -2.58 -8.32
N GLY A 301 42.96 -2.34 -7.05
CA GLY A 301 43.87 -3.16 -6.26
C GLY A 301 45.35 -3.08 -6.65
N ASP A 302 45.78 -2.12 -7.48
CA ASP A 302 47.20 -1.97 -7.85
C ASP A 302 48.08 -1.45 -6.69
N GLY A 303 47.47 -0.85 -5.67
CA GLY A 303 48.11 -0.32 -4.47
C GLY A 303 48.29 1.19 -4.47
N ALA A 304 47.68 1.89 -5.44
CA ALA A 304 47.55 3.34 -5.51
C ALA A 304 46.14 3.75 -5.10
N LEU A 305 46.02 4.88 -4.38
CA LEU A 305 44.70 5.34 -3.92
C LEU A 305 44.03 6.21 -5.00
N ASP A 306 42.73 6.09 -5.23
CA ASP A 306 42.02 6.88 -6.26
C ASP A 306 42.17 8.41 -6.09
N GLU A 307 42.22 8.94 -4.86
CA GLU A 307 42.55 10.37 -4.62
C GLU A 307 43.96 10.73 -5.13
N GLN A 308 44.93 9.82 -4.98
CA GLN A 308 46.29 9.98 -5.53
C GLN A 308 46.28 9.83 -7.05
N GLU A 309 45.58 8.85 -7.61
CA GLU A 309 45.52 8.61 -9.06
C GLU A 309 44.86 9.74 -9.84
N ILE A 310 43.75 10.28 -9.32
CA ILE A 310 43.04 11.43 -9.89
C ILE A 310 43.95 12.66 -9.93
N ASP A 311 44.73 12.92 -8.88
CA ASP A 311 45.69 14.03 -8.85
C ASP A 311 46.93 13.74 -9.73
N CYS A 312 47.39 12.48 -9.84
CA CYS A 312 48.51 12.06 -10.69
C CYS A 312 48.15 11.96 -12.19
N GLY A 313 46.87 11.84 -12.53
CA GLY A 313 46.37 11.74 -13.91
C GLY A 313 46.40 10.33 -14.50
N THR A 314 46.30 9.30 -13.65
CA THR A 314 46.14 7.89 -14.03
C THR A 314 44.64 7.52 -14.04
N ASP A 315 44.27 6.24 -13.93
CA ASP A 315 42.91 5.75 -14.23
C ASP A 315 42.56 4.61 -13.25
N PRO A 316 41.85 4.88 -12.14
CA PRO A 316 41.75 4.00 -10.97
C PRO A 316 40.79 2.82 -11.12
N LEU A 317 40.59 2.35 -12.35
CA LEU A 317 39.75 1.21 -12.70
C LEU A 317 40.52 0.24 -13.61
N LEU A 318 41.86 0.26 -13.54
CA LEU A 318 42.78 -0.44 -14.44
C LEU A 318 44.11 -0.79 -13.73
N ASP A 319 44.23 -2.03 -13.23
CA ASP A 319 45.37 -2.75 -12.58
C ASP A 319 46.83 -2.52 -13.09
N THR A 320 46.99 -1.74 -14.14
CA THR A 320 48.20 -1.45 -14.89
C THR A 320 48.43 0.06 -15.06
N SER A 321 47.70 0.91 -14.34
CA SER A 321 47.74 2.38 -14.42
C SER A 321 48.76 3.04 -13.50
N VAL A 322 49.12 2.41 -12.37
CA VAL A 322 50.09 2.81 -11.32
C VAL A 322 50.78 4.18 -11.53
N PRO A 323 50.53 5.18 -10.68
CA PRO A 323 51.29 6.43 -10.66
C PRO A 323 52.81 6.19 -10.60
N SER A 324 53.55 6.86 -11.48
CA SER A 324 55.01 6.82 -11.47
C SER A 324 55.54 7.62 -10.27
N ASP A 325 56.17 6.92 -9.31
CA ASP A 325 56.99 7.49 -8.24
C ASP A 325 58.42 6.91 -8.37
N VAL A 326 59.34 7.72 -8.89
CA VAL A 326 60.71 7.30 -9.23
C VAL A 326 61.62 7.08 -8.01
N ASP A 327 61.31 7.69 -6.87
CA ASP A 327 62.23 7.84 -5.73
C ASP A 327 61.67 7.26 -4.40
N ASN A 328 60.36 6.96 -4.39
CA ASN A 328 59.56 6.21 -3.42
C ASN A 328 59.34 6.99 -2.12
N ASP A 329 59.01 8.27 -2.27
CA ASP A 329 58.70 9.24 -1.23
C ASP A 329 57.19 9.29 -0.90
N GLY A 330 56.32 8.90 -1.85
CA GLY A 330 54.86 8.96 -1.73
C GLY A 330 54.20 10.11 -2.51
N ILE A 331 54.96 10.82 -3.35
CA ILE A 331 54.45 11.80 -4.32
C ILE A 331 54.85 11.33 -5.73
N CYS A 332 53.89 11.30 -6.66
CA CYS A 332 54.16 10.89 -8.04
C CYS A 332 54.89 12.00 -8.85
N ASP A 333 55.64 11.58 -9.88
CA ASP A 333 56.40 12.41 -10.83
C ASP A 333 55.58 13.54 -11.51
N ALA A 334 54.24 13.46 -11.47
CA ALA A 334 53.32 14.46 -12.03
C ALA A 334 53.02 15.62 -11.07
N LEU A 335 53.20 15.41 -9.76
CA LEU A 335 52.92 16.36 -8.68
C LEU A 335 54.18 16.83 -7.96
N ASP A 336 55.26 16.05 -8.01
CA ASP A 336 56.58 16.40 -7.49
C ASP A 336 57.19 17.59 -8.26
N ASP A 337 57.44 18.71 -7.58
CA ASP A 337 58.23 19.84 -8.10
C ASP A 337 59.72 19.77 -7.69
N THR A 338 60.12 18.66 -7.05
CA THR A 338 61.43 18.40 -6.43
C THR A 338 62.15 17.15 -6.95
N ASP A 339 62.53 17.17 -8.25
CA ASP A 339 63.61 16.33 -8.84
C ASP A 339 65.00 16.68 -8.24
N ASP A 340 65.14 16.54 -6.91
CA ASP A 340 66.39 16.72 -6.17
C ASP A 340 66.78 15.64 -5.15
N ARG A 341 66.42 14.38 -5.50
CA ARG A 341 67.19 13.13 -5.27
C ARG A 341 67.09 12.45 -3.90
N LEU A 342 66.85 11.14 -3.96
CA LEU A 342 67.50 10.07 -3.19
C LEU A 342 68.71 10.54 -2.37
N THR A 343 68.49 10.60 -1.06
CA THR A 343 69.27 11.34 -0.06
C THR A 343 70.80 11.38 -0.24
N GLY A 344 71.30 12.43 -0.88
CA GLY A 344 72.35 13.27 -0.29
C GLY A 344 73.83 12.90 -0.42
N ASP A 345 74.28 12.11 -1.41
CA ASP A 345 75.73 11.92 -1.67
C ASP A 345 76.10 11.67 -3.16
N ASP A 346 75.50 12.45 -4.09
CA ASP A 346 75.92 12.50 -5.51
C ASP A 346 76.55 13.87 -5.86
N PRO A 347 77.77 13.93 -6.45
CA PRO A 347 78.48 15.19 -6.65
C PRO A 347 77.93 15.98 -7.85
N LYS A 348 77.73 17.29 -7.67
CA LYS A 348 77.20 18.20 -8.70
C LYS A 348 77.77 17.94 -10.10
N ALA A 349 76.93 17.39 -10.97
CA ALA A 349 77.24 17.12 -12.37
C ALA A 349 77.31 18.42 -13.19
N CYS A 350 78.40 19.15 -13.03
CA CYS A 350 78.69 20.33 -13.84
C CYS A 350 78.89 19.94 -15.31
N CYS A 351 78.27 20.69 -16.22
CA CYS A 351 78.37 20.44 -17.65
C CYS A 351 79.80 20.56 -18.19
N GLU A 352 80.14 19.81 -19.24
CA GLU A 352 81.50 19.78 -19.79
C GLU A 352 81.80 20.92 -20.80
N ALA A 353 80.88 21.85 -21.02
CA ALA A 353 81.08 22.93 -21.99
C ALA A 353 82.11 23.95 -21.49
N MET A 354 82.94 24.47 -22.38
CA MET A 354 83.91 25.54 -22.07
C MET A 354 83.22 26.92 -22.09
N ASN A 355 82.20 27.08 -21.25
CA ASN A 355 81.48 28.32 -21.01
C ASN A 355 81.54 28.72 -19.52
N ALA A 356 81.16 29.95 -19.21
CA ALA A 356 81.29 30.52 -17.86
C ALA A 356 80.43 29.80 -16.82
N GLU A 357 79.22 29.35 -17.17
CA GLU A 357 78.28 28.67 -16.27
C GLU A 357 78.82 27.30 -15.83
N CYS A 358 79.22 26.48 -16.81
CA CYS A 358 79.77 25.15 -16.61
C CYS A 358 81.11 25.20 -15.87
N LEU A 359 82.00 26.13 -16.23
CA LEU A 359 83.32 26.24 -15.61
C LEU A 359 83.27 26.87 -14.21
N ALA A 360 82.33 27.78 -13.93
CA ALA A 360 82.08 28.27 -12.58
C ALA A 360 81.56 27.16 -11.65
N CYS A 361 80.61 26.36 -12.13
CA CYS A 361 80.13 25.16 -11.44
C CYS A 361 81.30 24.21 -11.12
N ALA A 362 82.12 23.87 -12.13
CA ALA A 362 83.26 22.97 -11.95
C ALA A 362 84.36 23.54 -11.03
N ALA A 363 84.45 24.86 -10.90
CA ALA A 363 85.32 25.56 -9.96
C ALA A 363 84.69 25.77 -8.55
N GLY A 364 83.42 25.38 -8.35
CA GLY A 364 82.73 25.51 -7.06
C GLY A 364 82.40 26.95 -6.66
N MET A 365 82.23 27.86 -7.64
CA MET A 365 82.01 29.29 -7.43
C MET A 365 80.86 29.83 -8.30
N THR A 366 80.44 31.08 -8.08
CA THR A 366 79.41 31.73 -8.90
C THR A 366 79.98 32.18 -10.26
N VAL A 367 79.12 32.39 -11.24
CA VAL A 367 79.53 32.79 -12.60
C VAL A 367 80.24 34.14 -12.58
N GLU A 368 79.79 35.08 -11.75
CA GLU A 368 80.40 36.41 -11.59
C GLU A 368 81.79 36.32 -10.94
N ALA A 369 81.96 35.44 -9.95
CA ALA A 369 83.27 35.18 -9.34
C ALA A 369 84.24 34.54 -10.33
N TYR A 370 83.76 33.58 -11.13
CA TYR A 370 84.54 32.93 -12.18
C TYR A 370 84.95 33.91 -13.28
N CYS A 371 84.00 34.73 -13.77
CA CYS A 371 84.26 35.77 -14.77
C CYS A 371 85.17 36.89 -14.24
N ALA A 372 85.22 37.14 -12.93
CA ALA A 372 86.19 38.07 -12.34
C ALA A 372 87.64 37.56 -12.36
N GLU A 373 87.85 36.23 -12.35
CA GLU A 373 89.19 35.62 -12.48
C GLU A 373 89.53 35.22 -13.93
N SER A 374 88.53 34.86 -14.74
CA SER A 374 88.66 34.36 -16.12
C SER A 374 87.68 35.07 -17.08
N PRO A 375 87.81 36.39 -17.30
CA PRO A 375 86.84 37.19 -18.06
C PRO A 375 86.76 36.88 -19.56
N ASP A 376 87.81 36.31 -20.17
CA ASP A 376 87.81 35.91 -21.58
C ASP A 376 86.97 34.64 -21.87
N THR A 377 86.21 34.14 -20.88
CA THR A 377 85.40 32.91 -21.01
C THR A 377 84.06 33.18 -21.70
N THR A 378 83.74 32.35 -22.70
CA THR A 378 82.43 32.38 -23.38
C THR A 378 81.28 32.34 -22.38
N GLY A 379 80.40 33.35 -22.36
CA GLY A 379 79.30 33.46 -21.40
C GLY A 379 79.51 34.51 -20.30
N CYS A 380 80.72 35.03 -20.12
CA CYS A 380 80.97 36.26 -19.36
C CYS A 380 80.49 37.47 -20.20
N ALA A 381 79.18 37.71 -20.21
CA ALA A 381 78.55 38.73 -21.06
C ALA A 381 78.64 40.16 -20.48
N GLU A 382 78.75 41.15 -21.36
CA GLU A 382 78.59 42.58 -21.04
C GLU A 382 77.08 42.96 -20.98
N ASP A 383 76.75 44.06 -20.29
CA ASP A 383 75.39 44.55 -20.01
C ASP A 383 74.43 44.63 -21.22
N ASP A 384 73.15 44.26 -21.02
CA ASP A 384 72.03 45.23 -21.11
C ASP A 384 70.72 44.71 -20.45
N GLY A 385 69.78 45.62 -20.12
CA GLY A 385 68.76 45.43 -19.06
C GLY A 385 67.28 45.05 -19.43
N PRO A 386 66.34 45.10 -18.45
CA PRO A 386 65.06 44.36 -18.48
C PRO A 386 63.74 45.18 -18.51
N THR A 387 62.59 44.46 -18.59
CA THR A 387 61.18 44.88 -18.35
C THR A 387 60.38 43.67 -17.79
N GLY A 388 59.24 43.75 -17.08
CA GLY A 388 58.34 44.87 -16.70
C GLY A 388 56.90 44.66 -17.24
N GLU A 389 55.79 44.93 -16.52
CA GLU A 389 55.53 45.47 -15.17
C GLU A 389 54.07 45.19 -14.68
N GLN A 390 53.83 45.12 -13.35
CA GLN A 390 52.55 45.34 -12.60
C GLN A 390 51.34 44.38 -12.88
N SER A 391 50.49 43.89 -11.94
CA SER A 391 49.89 44.34 -10.66
C SER A 391 48.63 45.23 -10.75
N GLU A 392 47.46 44.76 -10.23
CA GLU A 392 46.60 45.44 -9.20
C GLU A 392 45.10 44.99 -9.15
N SER A 393 44.61 44.65 -7.93
CA SER A 393 43.24 44.90 -7.38
C SER A 393 41.97 44.27 -8.04
N GLY A 394 40.79 44.19 -7.39
CA GLY A 394 40.41 44.43 -5.98
C GLY A 394 38.88 44.68 -5.75
N ALA A 395 38.42 44.57 -4.48
CA ALA A 395 37.05 44.79 -3.94
C ALA A 395 35.94 43.79 -4.37
N ALA A 396 35.00 43.27 -3.57
CA ALA A 396 34.50 43.47 -2.18
C ALA A 396 33.37 44.51 -1.93
N LEU A 397 32.22 44.05 -1.38
CA LEU A 397 31.17 44.70 -0.53
C LEU A 397 30.09 43.60 -0.26
N SER A 398 29.44 43.31 0.89
CA SER A 398 29.19 43.94 2.21
C SER A 398 27.76 44.48 2.41
N SER A 399 26.96 43.87 3.32
CA SER A 399 25.99 44.51 4.24
C SER A 399 25.27 43.50 5.17
N THR A 400 24.86 43.93 6.38
CA THR A 400 24.10 43.17 7.41
C THR A 400 23.17 44.11 8.22
N VAL A 401 22.56 43.62 9.34
CA VAL A 401 21.68 44.30 10.36
C VAL A 401 20.16 44.11 10.08
N LEU A 402 19.40 43.28 10.84
CA LEU A 402 18.80 43.45 12.22
C LEU A 402 17.64 44.49 12.27
N ILE A 403 16.53 44.39 13.05
CA ILE A 403 16.36 44.18 14.51
C ILE A 403 14.89 43.75 14.88
N ALA A 404 14.71 42.77 15.82
CA ALA A 404 13.61 42.54 16.83
C ALA A 404 12.08 42.44 16.45
N ALA A 405 11.13 42.08 17.34
CA ALA A 405 11.00 41.04 18.41
C ALA A 405 9.59 41.09 19.13
N SER A 406 9.29 40.09 19.99
CA SER A 406 8.31 40.09 21.13
C SER A 406 6.78 39.96 20.86
N ALA A 407 5.89 39.56 21.80
CA ALA A 407 5.96 38.59 22.93
C ALA A 407 4.58 38.37 23.66
N THR A 408 4.31 37.12 24.08
CA THR A 408 3.56 36.67 25.31
C THR A 408 2.09 37.04 25.63
N GLY A 409 1.31 36.03 26.06
CA GLY A 409 0.06 36.09 26.87
C GLY A 409 -0.90 34.92 26.55
N ALA A 410 -1.26 33.93 27.39
CA ALA A 410 -1.56 33.80 28.84
C ALA A 410 -2.93 34.38 29.28
N LEU A 411 -3.76 33.79 30.16
CA LEU A 411 -3.84 32.44 30.79
C LEU A 411 -5.16 32.33 31.63
N LEU A 412 -5.81 31.15 31.68
CA LEU A 412 -6.86 30.69 32.65
C LEU A 412 -8.20 31.45 32.81
N VAL A 413 -9.31 30.69 33.01
CA VAL A 413 -9.95 30.43 34.33
C VAL A 413 -11.19 29.53 34.15
N ALA A 414 -11.43 28.60 35.09
CA ALA A 414 -12.67 27.82 35.20
C ALA A 414 -13.33 28.01 36.57
N ILE A 415 -14.67 28.05 36.62
CA ILE A 415 -15.50 28.05 37.85
C ILE A 415 -16.73 27.16 37.53
N PHE A 416 -16.90 25.93 38.03
CA PHE A 416 -17.04 25.40 39.40
C PHE A 416 -18.50 25.33 39.91
N VAL A 417 -19.13 24.19 39.59
CA VAL A 417 -20.10 23.38 40.37
C VAL A 417 -21.08 24.09 41.33
N ALA A 418 -22.34 24.17 40.89
CA ALA A 418 -23.56 23.92 41.68
C ALA A 418 -24.70 23.60 40.68
N VAL A 419 -25.63 22.65 40.86
CA VAL A 419 -26.09 21.96 42.08
C VAL A 419 -26.22 20.44 41.82
N LEU A 420 -25.68 19.62 42.71
CA LEU A 420 -26.24 18.29 43.02
C LEU A 420 -27.02 18.39 44.34
N VAL A 421 -27.93 17.43 44.57
CA VAL A 421 -28.92 17.33 45.68
C VAL A 421 -30.28 17.97 45.40
N LEU A 422 -31.19 17.16 44.85
CA LEU A 422 -32.46 16.79 45.51
C LEU A 422 -32.82 15.35 45.11
N ARG A 423 -33.07 14.47 46.10
CA ARG A 423 -33.38 13.04 45.89
C ARG A 423 -34.54 12.65 46.82
N GLY A 424 -35.50 11.85 46.32
CA GLY A 424 -36.60 11.24 47.10
C GLY A 424 -37.96 11.92 46.94
N ARG A 425 -39.10 11.23 47.13
CA ARG A 425 -39.32 9.83 47.60
C ARG A 425 -40.64 9.24 47.08
N GLU A 426 -40.62 7.93 46.80
CA GLU A 426 -41.66 6.91 47.05
C GLU A 426 -43.10 7.05 46.52
N SER A 427 -43.50 6.15 45.62
CA SER A 427 -44.67 5.27 45.82
C SER A 427 -44.68 4.06 44.86
N GLU A 428 -44.68 2.83 45.39
CA GLU A 428 -44.90 1.56 44.69
C GLU A 428 -46.33 1.03 44.98
N PRO A 429 -46.81 -0.10 44.42
CA PRO A 429 -46.67 -0.65 43.05
C PRO A 429 -48.12 -0.74 42.45
N PRO A 430 -48.75 -1.90 42.10
CA PRO A 430 -48.34 -3.09 41.33
C PRO A 430 -49.30 -3.54 40.18
N ILE A 431 -48.78 -4.30 39.20
CA ILE A 431 -49.48 -5.38 38.42
C ILE A 431 -50.59 -4.88 37.42
N ASP A 432 -50.77 -5.43 36.20
CA ASP A 432 -50.35 -6.71 35.62
C ASP A 432 -49.90 -6.65 34.14
N LYS A 433 -49.38 -7.79 33.66
CA LYS A 433 -48.99 -8.22 32.29
C LYS A 433 -49.61 -7.47 31.09
N ALA A 434 -48.73 -6.98 30.21
CA ALA A 434 -48.94 -6.87 28.75
C ALA A 434 -47.58 -6.79 28.03
N PHE A 435 -46.74 -5.86 28.44
CA PHE A 435 -45.37 -5.66 27.93
C PHE A 435 -44.38 -6.70 28.48
N ALA A 436 -44.48 -7.94 27.99
CA ALA A 436 -43.54 -9.03 28.28
C ALA A 436 -43.38 -10.05 27.14
N ALA A 437 -43.94 -9.78 25.96
CA ALA A 437 -43.82 -10.61 24.75
C ALA A 437 -42.97 -9.92 23.67
N GLU A 438 -43.30 -8.67 23.32
CA GLU A 438 -42.60 -7.91 22.25
C GLU A 438 -41.12 -7.64 22.59
N GLU A 439 -40.81 -7.33 23.86
CA GLU A 439 -39.43 -7.14 24.34
C GLU A 439 -38.67 -8.49 24.44
N ALA A 440 -39.36 -9.64 24.41
CA ALA A 440 -38.72 -10.94 24.31
C ALA A 440 -38.34 -11.26 22.85
N MET A 441 -39.25 -11.06 21.89
CA MET A 441 -38.97 -11.30 20.46
C MET A 441 -37.79 -10.47 19.94
N PHE A 442 -37.73 -9.16 20.25
CA PHE A 442 -36.60 -8.33 19.81
C PHE A 442 -35.28 -8.71 20.49
N ASN A 443 -35.30 -9.19 21.74
CA ASN A 443 -34.11 -9.71 22.39
C ASN A 443 -33.72 -11.11 21.88
N GLU A 444 -34.66 -11.98 21.47
CA GLU A 444 -34.31 -13.25 20.81
C GLU A 444 -33.80 -13.05 19.38
N LEU A 445 -34.28 -12.04 18.64
CA LEU A 445 -33.73 -11.70 17.32
C LEU A 445 -32.34 -11.07 17.43
N ALA A 446 -32.13 -10.14 18.36
CA ALA A 446 -30.80 -9.58 18.65
C ALA A 446 -29.84 -10.67 19.20
N ALA A 447 -30.33 -11.57 20.06
CA ALA A 447 -29.56 -12.67 20.58
C ALA A 447 -29.28 -13.76 19.54
N SER A 448 -30.17 -14.04 18.58
CA SER A 448 -29.91 -15.04 17.54
C SER A 448 -28.81 -14.58 16.59
N ILE A 449 -28.85 -13.30 16.17
CA ILE A 449 -27.78 -12.62 15.42
C ILE A 449 -26.48 -12.61 16.25
N SER A 450 -26.55 -12.32 17.55
CA SER A 450 -25.36 -12.29 18.43
C SER A 450 -24.84 -13.67 18.87
N SER A 451 -25.64 -14.75 18.82
CA SER A 451 -25.28 -16.07 19.38
C SER A 451 -24.45 -16.96 18.46
N ASN A 452 -24.37 -16.59 17.18
CA ASN A 452 -23.51 -17.25 16.19
C ASN A 452 -22.16 -16.54 16.00
N LEU A 453 -21.92 -15.42 16.69
CA LEU A 453 -20.55 -14.96 16.92
C LEU A 453 -19.86 -15.97 17.85
N PRO A 454 -18.68 -16.52 17.47
CA PRO A 454 -17.97 -17.46 18.32
C PRO A 454 -17.66 -16.86 19.71
N SER A 455 -17.77 -17.65 20.78
CA SER A 455 -17.45 -17.20 22.15
C SER A 455 -15.95 -17.23 22.49
N ARG A 456 -15.10 -17.34 21.46
CA ARG A 456 -13.62 -17.30 21.49
C ARG A 456 -13.10 -16.91 20.10
N PRO A 457 -11.95 -16.24 19.99
CA PRO A 457 -11.38 -15.95 18.68
C PRO A 457 -11.00 -17.24 17.93
N PRO A 458 -11.19 -17.31 16.60
CA PRO A 458 -10.71 -18.43 15.79
C PRO A 458 -9.17 -18.47 15.80
N LYS A 459 -8.57 -19.63 15.56
CA LYS A 459 -7.09 -19.79 15.62
C LYS A 459 -6.34 -18.87 14.64
N SER A 460 -6.96 -18.57 13.50
CA SER A 460 -6.50 -17.66 12.45
C SER A 460 -6.69 -16.17 12.75
N ALA A 461 -7.45 -15.80 13.79
CA ALA A 461 -7.47 -14.40 14.23
C ALA A 461 -6.08 -14.02 14.75
N THR A 462 -5.68 -12.77 14.47
CA THR A 462 -4.45 -12.13 14.94
C THR A 462 -4.77 -11.04 15.95
N GLY A 463 -3.97 -10.93 17.01
CA GLY A 463 -4.05 -9.87 18.01
C GLY A 463 -2.91 -8.85 17.92
N GLU A 464 -3.01 -7.78 18.72
CA GLU A 464 -1.93 -6.81 18.91
C GLU A 464 -1.01 -7.26 20.06
N MET A 465 0.23 -6.76 20.12
CA MET A 465 1.20 -7.17 21.14
C MET A 465 1.08 -6.36 22.45
N TYR A 466 0.67 -7.02 23.53
CA TYR A 466 0.53 -6.45 24.88
C TYR A 466 1.45 -7.17 25.88
N ASP A 467 2.37 -6.43 26.52
CA ASP A 467 3.33 -6.92 27.54
C ASP A 467 4.08 -8.23 27.15
N GLY A 468 4.32 -8.45 25.86
CA GLY A 468 5.03 -9.61 25.31
C GLY A 468 4.15 -10.80 24.91
N TYR A 469 2.82 -10.65 24.96
CA TYR A 469 1.85 -11.62 24.47
C TYR A 469 0.99 -11.02 23.36
N GLU A 470 0.64 -11.83 22.37
CA GLU A 470 -0.35 -11.47 21.36
C GLU A 470 -1.74 -11.50 22.01
N GLY A 471 -2.47 -10.39 21.96
CA GLY A 471 -3.72 -10.16 22.69
C GLY A 471 -4.82 -9.56 21.80
N LEU A 472 -6.05 -10.04 21.98
CA LEU A 472 -7.20 -9.67 21.15
C LEU A 472 -8.47 -9.54 21.99
N GLU A 473 -9.19 -8.43 21.82
CA GLU A 473 -10.57 -8.31 22.31
C GLU A 473 -11.51 -9.05 21.36
N TYR A 474 -12.34 -9.97 21.87
CA TYR A 474 -13.18 -10.79 21.00
C TYR A 474 -14.52 -11.22 21.64
N PRO A 475 -15.67 -10.86 21.05
CA PRO A 475 -15.84 -9.92 19.92
C PRO A 475 -15.29 -8.52 20.23
N ALA A 476 -14.99 -7.71 19.21
CA ALA A 476 -14.52 -6.34 19.41
C ALA A 476 -15.62 -5.49 20.10
N GLY A 477 -15.25 -4.70 21.11
CA GLY A 477 -16.18 -3.94 21.94
C GLY A 477 -17.01 -4.77 22.93
N SER A 478 -16.48 -5.90 23.41
CA SER A 478 -17.12 -6.79 24.39
C SER A 478 -16.55 -6.72 25.81
N ASP A 479 -15.46 -5.96 26.02
CA ASP A 479 -14.57 -6.01 27.19
C ASP A 479 -13.95 -7.41 27.46
N GLN A 480 -14.10 -8.40 26.56
CA GLN A 480 -13.53 -9.75 26.72
C GLN A 480 -12.19 -9.90 25.99
N TRP A 481 -11.10 -10.03 26.74
CA TRP A 481 -9.75 -10.15 26.21
C TRP A 481 -9.23 -11.59 26.23
N TYR A 482 -8.49 -11.94 25.18
CA TYR A 482 -7.80 -13.22 25.00
C TYR A 482 -6.32 -12.99 24.73
N TYR A 483 -5.46 -13.94 25.12
CA TYR A 483 -4.07 -13.99 24.66
C TYR A 483 -3.77 -15.33 23.97
N ARG A 484 -2.82 -15.35 23.03
CA ARG A 484 -2.33 -16.59 22.44
C ARG A 484 -1.33 -17.25 23.39
N ASP A 485 -1.61 -18.49 23.82
CA ASP A 485 -0.68 -19.24 24.67
C ASP A 485 0.57 -19.65 23.85
N PRO A 486 1.79 -19.24 24.23
CA PRO A 486 3.00 -19.48 23.43
C PRO A 486 3.48 -20.95 23.46
N GLY A 487 2.85 -21.82 24.24
CA GLY A 487 3.11 -23.27 24.27
C GLY A 487 2.12 -24.10 23.46
N THR A 488 0.93 -23.58 23.12
CA THR A 488 -0.11 -24.31 22.37
C THR A 488 -0.58 -23.62 21.09
N GLY A 489 -0.34 -22.31 20.95
CA GLY A 489 -0.86 -21.48 19.86
C GLY A 489 -2.36 -21.16 19.97
N GLU A 490 -3.04 -21.55 21.05
CA GLU A 490 -4.48 -21.38 21.22
C GLU A 490 -4.84 -20.12 22.04
N TRP A 491 -5.95 -19.48 21.66
CA TRP A 491 -6.52 -18.32 22.36
C TRP A 491 -7.10 -18.70 23.73
N THR A 492 -6.59 -18.04 24.78
CA THR A 492 -6.94 -18.25 26.19
C THR A 492 -7.49 -16.95 26.79
N GLU A 493 -8.61 -17.05 27.52
CA GLU A 493 -9.29 -15.93 28.20
C GLU A 493 -8.38 -15.28 29.26
N TRP A 494 -8.18 -13.96 29.16
CA TRP A 494 -7.48 -13.15 30.15
C TRP A 494 -8.41 -12.85 31.34
N ARG A 495 -7.94 -13.04 32.59
CA ARG A 495 -8.75 -12.98 33.82
C ARG A 495 -8.11 -12.16 34.95
#